data_AF-A0A9Q5ZEU8-F1
#
_entry.id   AF-A0A9Q5ZEU8-F1
#
_cell.length_a   1.000
_cell.length_b   1.000
_cell.length_c   1.000
_cell.angle_alpha   90.00
_cell.angle_beta   90.00
_cell.angle_gamma   90.00
#
_symmetry.space_group_name_H-M   'P 1'
#
loop_
_entity.id
_entity.type
_entity.pdbx_description
1 polymer ?
#
loop_
_entity_poly.entity_id
_entity_poly.type
_entity_poly.pdbx_seq_one_letter_code
_entity_poly.pdbx_strand_id
1 'polypeptide(L)'
;MRYAVVEDAIVVNVIVLDDPDDYPTDSLMIPSETAGMGDIWNGTVFTRPAAPKPDPDWGAFNRAILPNAAYNRMSESSTNRGAVRRLESIAISAGVSGSQYENYDIIVMLWNGMIDAVPILNKPTSQEIQGWTAIAQSAFMPFSFDANGKMVV
;
A
#
# COMPACT_ATOMS: atom_id res chain seq x y z
N MET A 1 -8.53 5.03 38.69
CA MET A 1 -8.39 5.95 37.53
C MET A 1 -7.35 5.40 36.57
N ARG A 2 -7.55 5.54 35.26
CA ARG A 2 -6.62 5.03 34.25
C ARG A 2 -5.54 6.06 33.94
N TYR A 3 -4.28 5.63 33.95
CA TYR A 3 -3.12 6.46 33.67
C TYR A 3 -2.32 5.88 32.51
N ALA A 4 -1.87 6.74 31.60
CA ALA A 4 -0.85 6.44 30.61
C ALA A 4 0.52 6.83 31.19
N VAL A 5 1.46 5.90 31.16
CA VAL A 5 2.86 6.14 31.51
C VAL A 5 3.60 6.49 30.22
N VAL A 6 4.20 7.67 30.17
CA VAL A 6 4.81 8.26 28.98
C VAL A 6 6.31 8.43 29.18
N GLU A 7 7.09 7.88 28.25
CA GLU A 7 8.55 8.03 28.15
C GLU A 7 8.89 8.51 26.75
N ASP A 8 9.71 9.55 26.63
CA ASP A 8 10.09 10.16 25.34
C ASP A 8 8.90 10.43 24.41
N ALA A 9 7.80 10.94 24.99
CA ALA A 9 6.52 11.20 24.32
C ALA A 9 5.76 9.95 23.82
N ILE A 10 6.17 8.74 24.19
CA ILE A 10 5.50 7.48 23.82
C ILE A 10 4.84 6.87 25.05
N VAL A 11 3.60 6.43 24.93
CA VAL A 11 2.92 5.65 25.97
C VAL A 11 3.55 4.26 26.05
N VAL A 12 4.35 4.02 27.07
CA VAL A 12 5.02 2.73 27.30
C VAL A 12 4.17 1.76 28.11
N ASN A 13 3.22 2.28 28.90
CA ASN A 13 2.33 1.46 29.70
C ASN A 13 0.98 2.17 29.94
N VAL A 14 -0.06 1.37 30.23
CA VAL A 14 -1.37 1.85 30.66
C VAL A 14 -1.76 1.08 31.91
N ILE A 15 -1.92 1.82 33.01
CA ILE A 15 -2.18 1.24 34.33
C ILE A 15 -3.47 1.82 34.92
N VAL A 16 -4.08 1.08 35.84
CA VAL A 16 -5.23 1.53 36.62
C VAL A 16 -4.79 1.59 38.06
N LEU A 17 -4.89 2.78 38.66
CA LEU A 17 -4.51 3.04 40.04
C LEU A 17 -5.64 3.73 40.78
N ASP A 18 -5.80 3.43 42.06
CA ASP A 18 -6.71 4.16 42.93
C ASP A 18 -6.09 5.49 43.39
N ASP A 19 -4.78 5.48 43.70
CA ASP A 19 -3.95 6.67 43.99
C ASP A 19 -2.71 6.68 43.05
N PRO A 20 -2.40 7.78 42.34
CA PRO A 20 -1.18 7.85 41.52
C PRO A 20 0.12 7.67 42.32
N ASP A 21 0.15 8.01 43.61
CA ASP A 21 1.36 7.88 44.44
C ASP A 21 1.73 6.41 44.75
N ASP A 22 0.82 5.47 44.48
CA ASP A 22 1.06 4.02 44.63
C ASP A 22 1.99 3.44 43.55
N TYR A 23 2.33 4.24 42.53
CA TYR A 23 3.20 3.82 41.43
C TYR A 23 4.45 4.72 41.32
N PRO A 24 5.53 4.40 42.06
CA PRO A 24 6.75 5.20 42.01
C PRO A 24 7.43 5.05 40.64
N THR A 25 7.45 6.13 39.87
CA THR A 25 8.10 6.19 38.56
C THR A 25 8.66 7.58 38.30
N ASP A 26 9.76 7.66 37.56
CA ASP A 26 10.30 8.93 37.03
C ASP A 26 9.60 9.34 35.71
N SER A 27 8.76 8.47 35.17
CA SER A 27 8.06 8.66 33.89
C SER A 27 6.82 9.53 34.07
N LEU A 28 6.42 10.23 33.00
CA LEU A 28 5.27 11.12 33.05
C LEU A 28 3.96 10.31 33.09
N MET A 29 3.18 10.47 34.16
CA MET A 29 1.86 9.85 34.29
C MET A 29 0.75 10.82 33.90
N ILE A 30 -0.10 10.40 32.97
CA ILE A 30 -1.19 11.24 32.44
C ILE A 30 -2.51 10.50 32.59
N PRO A 31 -3.49 11.04 33.34
CA PRO A 31 -4.83 10.50 33.39
C PRO A 31 -5.43 10.41 31.99
N SER A 32 -5.86 9.22 31.58
CA SER A 32 -6.39 9.03 30.23
C SER A 32 -7.27 7.79 30.10
N GLU A 33 -8.50 8.01 29.66
CA GLU A 33 -9.43 6.92 29.33
C GLU A 33 -9.23 6.40 27.89
N THR A 34 -8.46 7.12 27.05
CA THR A 34 -8.34 6.81 25.62
C THR A 34 -6.94 6.40 25.16
N ALA A 35 -5.89 6.72 25.93
CA ALA A 35 -4.51 6.40 25.54
C ALA A 35 -4.29 4.89 25.39
N GLY A 36 -3.70 4.46 24.28
CA GLY A 36 -3.21 3.10 24.09
C GLY A 36 -1.69 3.03 24.21
N MET A 37 -1.18 1.83 24.49
CA MET A 37 0.26 1.56 24.43
C MET A 37 0.78 1.87 23.01
N GLY A 38 1.90 2.58 22.92
CA GLY A 38 2.49 3.06 21.66
C GLY A 38 1.89 4.36 21.11
N ASP A 39 0.83 4.90 21.71
CA ASP A 39 0.33 6.23 21.34
C ASP A 39 1.40 7.30 21.65
N ILE A 40 1.44 8.36 20.84
CA ILE A 40 2.34 9.51 21.01
C ILE A 40 1.60 10.60 21.76
N TRP A 41 2.17 11.06 22.87
CA TRP A 41 1.70 12.20 23.65
C TRP A 41 2.38 13.49 23.20
N ASN A 42 1.62 14.49 22.74
CA ASN A 42 2.17 15.77 22.28
C ASN A 42 2.08 16.91 23.31
N GLY A 43 1.78 16.61 24.57
CA GLY A 43 1.49 17.61 25.60
C GLY A 43 0.00 17.95 25.77
N THR A 44 -0.86 17.53 24.84
CA THR A 44 -2.31 17.83 24.90
C THR A 44 -3.21 16.65 24.56
N VAL A 45 -2.83 15.82 23.59
CA VAL A 45 -3.62 14.67 23.13
C VAL A 45 -2.73 13.47 22.87
N PHE A 46 -3.33 12.28 22.96
CA PHE A 46 -2.73 11.04 22.50
C PHE A 46 -3.07 10.84 21.03
N THR A 47 -2.03 10.65 20.23
CA THR A 47 -2.13 10.34 18.81
C THR A 47 -1.62 8.95 18.58
N ARG A 48 -2.49 8.05 18.13
CA ARG A 48 -2.07 6.72 17.70
C ARG A 48 -1.23 6.84 16.43
N PRO A 49 0.00 6.32 16.38
CA PRO A 49 0.74 6.19 15.14
C PRO A 49 -0.11 5.48 14.09
N ALA A 50 -0.07 5.95 12.85
CA ALA A 50 -0.71 5.21 11.77
C ALA A 50 -0.12 3.79 11.74
N ALA A 51 -0.98 2.78 11.60
CA ALA A 51 -0.51 1.42 11.37
C ALA A 51 0.43 1.43 10.14
N PRO A 52 1.55 0.71 10.17
CA PRO A 52 2.41 0.60 9.00
C PRO A 52 1.58 0.14 7.81
N LYS A 53 1.75 0.81 6.66
CA LYS A 53 1.09 0.36 5.43
C LYS A 53 1.56 -1.07 5.14
N PRO A 54 0.66 -1.98 4.76
CA PRO A 54 1.07 -3.31 4.34
C PRO A 54 2.05 -3.22 3.18
N ASP A 55 2.99 -4.16 3.15
CA ASP A 55 3.92 -4.29 2.04
C ASP A 55 3.18 -4.63 0.73
N PRO A 56 3.69 -4.18 -0.44
CA PRO A 56 3.10 -4.54 -1.73
C PRO A 56 3.07 -6.07 -1.96
N ASP A 57 1.88 -6.62 -2.25
CA ASP A 57 1.68 -8.04 -2.54
C ASP A 57 1.65 -8.27 -4.06
N TRP A 58 2.85 -8.35 -4.64
CA TRP A 58 3.04 -8.69 -6.06
C TRP A 58 2.38 -10.02 -6.44
N GLY A 59 2.36 -11.00 -5.52
CA GLY A 59 1.72 -12.29 -5.75
C GLY A 59 0.21 -12.14 -5.96
N ALA A 60 -0.47 -11.38 -5.10
CA ALA A 60 -1.89 -11.09 -5.22
C ALA A 60 -2.19 -10.26 -6.47
N PHE A 61 -1.40 -9.21 -6.72
CA PHE A 61 -1.55 -8.37 -7.92
C PHE A 61 -1.49 -9.22 -9.19
N ASN A 62 -0.46 -10.07 -9.33
CA ASN A 62 -0.26 -10.91 -10.51
C ASN A 62 -1.37 -11.95 -10.71
N ARG A 63 -1.81 -12.61 -9.63
CA ARG A 63 -2.92 -13.58 -9.70
C ARG A 63 -4.23 -12.93 -10.15
N ALA A 64 -4.42 -11.64 -9.90
CA ALA A 64 -5.62 -10.92 -10.29
C ALA A 64 -5.50 -10.28 -11.70
N ILE A 65 -4.34 -9.71 -12.03
CA ILE A 65 -4.17 -8.96 -13.29
C ILE A 65 -3.91 -9.86 -14.51
N LEU A 66 -3.14 -10.94 -14.38
CA LEU A 66 -2.81 -11.82 -15.51
C LEU A 66 -4.03 -12.55 -16.12
N PRO A 67 -5.03 -13.03 -15.36
CA PRO A 67 -6.25 -13.56 -15.95
C PRO A 67 -7.26 -12.47 -16.37
N ASN A 68 -6.99 -11.19 -16.10
CA ASN A 68 -7.93 -10.11 -16.41
C ASN A 68 -8.13 -9.98 -17.93
N ALA A 69 -9.38 -10.09 -18.38
CA ALA A 69 -9.71 -10.08 -19.80
C ALA A 69 -9.30 -8.79 -20.52
N ALA A 70 -9.41 -7.63 -19.86
CA ALA A 70 -9.01 -6.35 -20.44
C ALA A 70 -7.49 -6.25 -20.57
N TYR A 71 -6.75 -6.68 -19.55
CA TYR A 71 -5.29 -6.78 -19.63
C TYR A 71 -4.87 -7.69 -20.79
N ASN A 72 -5.44 -8.90 -20.88
CA ASN A 72 -5.11 -9.86 -21.94
C ASN A 72 -5.38 -9.32 -23.34
N ARG A 73 -6.55 -8.70 -23.54
CA ARG A 73 -6.90 -8.02 -24.80
C ARG A 73 -5.83 -6.97 -25.16
N MET A 74 -5.36 -6.19 -24.19
CA MET A 74 -4.40 -5.09 -24.39
C MET A 74 -3.00 -5.63 -24.68
N SER A 75 -2.55 -6.62 -23.92
CA SER A 75 -1.31 -7.34 -24.15
C SER A 75 -1.26 -7.98 -25.54
N GLU A 76 -2.38 -8.58 -25.98
CA GLU A 76 -2.51 -9.19 -27.31
C GLU A 76 -2.52 -8.17 -28.45
N SER A 77 -3.24 -7.06 -28.28
CA SER A 77 -3.40 -6.03 -29.32
C SER A 77 -2.29 -4.98 -29.36
N SER A 78 -1.46 -4.88 -28.32
CA SER A 78 -0.35 -3.94 -28.29
C SER A 78 0.69 -4.27 -29.36
N THR A 79 1.08 -3.26 -30.14
CA THR A 79 2.15 -3.39 -31.14
C THR A 79 3.54 -3.42 -30.49
N ASN A 80 3.68 -3.00 -29.23
CA ASN A 80 4.93 -3.04 -28.47
C ASN A 80 5.08 -4.38 -27.70
N ARG A 81 5.25 -5.47 -28.45
CA ARG A 81 5.41 -6.81 -27.89
C ARG A 81 6.62 -6.96 -26.95
N GLY A 82 7.65 -6.14 -27.14
CA GLY A 82 8.82 -6.10 -26.26
C GLY A 82 8.48 -5.62 -24.85
N ALA A 83 7.63 -4.59 -24.74
CA ALA A 83 7.17 -4.10 -23.46
C ALA A 83 6.31 -5.12 -22.72
N VAL A 84 5.35 -5.74 -23.41
CA VAL A 84 4.48 -6.79 -22.85
C VAL A 84 5.30 -7.94 -22.27
N ARG A 85 6.22 -8.53 -23.06
CA ARG A 85 7.03 -9.67 -22.60
C ARG A 85 7.89 -9.34 -21.38
N ARG A 86 8.47 -8.13 -21.33
CA ARG A 86 9.28 -7.70 -20.19
C ARG A 86 8.43 -7.46 -18.95
N LEU A 87 7.25 -6.85 -19.12
CA LEU A 87 6.29 -6.65 -18.04
C LEU A 87 5.87 -7.99 -17.43
N GLU A 88 5.48 -8.95 -18.26
CA GLU A 88 5.08 -10.29 -17.82
C GLU A 88 6.23 -11.07 -17.17
N SER A 89 7.46 -10.94 -17.70
CA SER A 89 8.64 -11.55 -17.09
C SER A 89 8.93 -10.97 -15.71
N ILE A 90 8.78 -9.65 -15.52
CA ILE A 90 8.95 -9.00 -14.21
C ILE A 90 7.84 -9.45 -13.26
N ALA A 91 6.59 -9.43 -13.73
CA ALA A 91 5.43 -9.89 -12.97
C ALA A 91 5.65 -11.31 -12.45
N ILE A 92 5.94 -12.27 -13.33
CA ILE A 92 6.20 -13.66 -12.94
C ILE A 92 7.35 -13.73 -11.93
N SER A 93 8.47 -13.03 -12.17
CA SER A 93 9.60 -13.06 -11.25
C SER A 93 9.24 -12.53 -9.87
N ALA A 94 8.57 -11.38 -9.78
CA ALA A 94 8.18 -10.74 -8.52
C ALA A 94 7.11 -11.57 -7.78
N GLY A 95 6.16 -12.17 -8.51
CA GLY A 95 5.11 -13.00 -7.94
C GLY A 95 5.61 -14.35 -7.41
N VAL A 96 6.65 -14.94 -8.03
CA VAL A 96 7.20 -16.23 -7.62
C VAL A 96 8.24 -16.07 -6.51
N SER A 97 9.09 -15.05 -6.56
CA SER A 97 10.13 -14.87 -5.55
C SER A 97 9.62 -14.29 -4.23
N GLY A 98 8.39 -13.77 -4.21
CA GLY A 98 7.88 -12.99 -3.07
C GLY A 98 8.73 -11.75 -2.77
N SER A 99 9.65 -11.39 -3.67
CA SER A 99 10.55 -10.26 -3.49
C SER A 99 9.80 -8.99 -3.84
N GLN A 100 9.93 -7.96 -2.98
CA GLN A 100 9.46 -6.63 -3.32
C GLN A 100 10.22 -6.14 -4.55
N TYR A 101 9.50 -5.88 -5.63
CA TYR A 101 10.09 -5.21 -6.78
C TYR A 101 10.06 -3.71 -6.52
N GLU A 102 11.22 -3.11 -6.25
CA GLU A 102 11.34 -1.70 -5.86
C GLU A 102 11.46 -0.75 -7.05
N ASN A 103 11.79 -1.25 -8.25
CA ASN A 103 12.00 -0.41 -9.44
C ASN A 103 10.71 -0.15 -10.21
N TYR A 104 9.79 0.58 -9.60
CA TYR A 104 8.48 0.91 -10.19
C TYR A 104 8.60 1.68 -11.51
N ASP A 105 9.65 2.48 -11.71
CA ASP A 105 9.87 3.25 -12.93
C ASP A 105 9.95 2.37 -14.18
N ILE A 106 10.62 1.21 -14.08
CA ILE A 106 10.69 0.25 -15.20
C ILE A 106 9.30 -0.31 -15.50
N ILE A 107 8.51 -0.64 -14.48
CA ILE A 107 7.18 -1.20 -14.65
C ILE A 107 6.24 -0.15 -15.25
N VAL A 108 6.27 1.08 -14.75
CA VAL A 108 5.52 2.22 -15.27
C VAL A 108 5.86 2.45 -16.73
N MET A 109 7.15 2.50 -17.07
CA MET A 109 7.61 2.67 -18.45
C MET A 109 7.10 1.56 -19.37
N LEU A 110 7.21 0.29 -18.95
CA LEU A 110 6.78 -0.87 -19.76
C LEU A 110 5.25 -0.90 -19.91
N TRP A 111 4.51 -0.68 -18.83
CA TRP A 111 3.05 -0.61 -18.86
C TRP A 111 2.57 0.50 -19.78
N ASN A 112 3.09 1.72 -19.60
CA ASN A 112 2.70 2.88 -20.41
C ASN A 112 3.09 2.68 -21.87
N GLY A 113 4.26 2.10 -22.15
CA GLY A 113 4.68 1.74 -23.50
C GLY A 113 3.80 0.66 -24.15
N MET A 114 3.29 -0.30 -23.37
CA MET A 114 2.28 -1.26 -23.84
C MET A 114 0.98 -0.55 -24.18
N ILE A 115 0.44 0.24 -23.24
CA ILE A 115 -0.82 0.96 -23.39
C ILE A 115 -0.77 1.90 -24.59
N ASP A 116 0.27 2.70 -24.74
CA ASP A 116 0.43 3.65 -25.86
C ASP A 116 0.39 2.94 -27.22
N ALA A 117 0.93 1.73 -27.29
CA ALA A 117 1.02 0.91 -28.50
C ALA A 117 -0.26 0.08 -28.80
N VAL A 118 -1.29 0.15 -27.96
CA VAL A 118 -2.62 -0.44 -28.22
C VAL A 118 -3.40 0.40 -29.23
N PRO A 119 -4.03 -0.19 -30.27
CA PRO A 119 -4.91 0.52 -31.19
C PRO A 119 -6.05 1.25 -30.49
N ILE A 120 -6.50 2.39 -31.03
CA ILE A 120 -7.50 3.25 -30.36
C ILE A 120 -8.80 2.52 -30.01
N LEU A 121 -9.30 1.66 -30.90
CA LEU A 121 -10.52 0.85 -30.71
C LEU A 121 -10.40 -0.17 -29.57
N ASN A 122 -9.16 -0.46 -29.17
CA ASN A 122 -8.83 -1.42 -28.13
C ASN A 122 -8.35 -0.70 -26.85
N LYS A 123 -8.30 0.63 -26.77
CA LYS A 123 -7.89 1.29 -25.51
C LYS A 123 -8.79 0.88 -24.34
N PRO A 124 -8.27 0.85 -23.10
CA PRO A 124 -9.07 0.46 -21.96
C PRO A 124 -10.22 1.44 -21.72
N THR A 125 -11.35 0.91 -21.30
CA THR A 125 -12.51 1.69 -20.87
C THR A 125 -12.31 2.15 -19.43
N SER A 126 -13.06 3.18 -19.01
CA SER A 126 -13.01 3.67 -17.62
C SER A 126 -13.36 2.59 -16.60
N GLN A 127 -14.27 1.66 -16.92
CA GLN A 127 -14.64 0.55 -16.04
C GLN A 127 -13.49 -0.45 -15.87
N GLU A 128 -12.75 -0.75 -16.94
CA GLU A 128 -11.59 -1.64 -16.88
C GLU A 128 -10.46 -1.02 -16.05
N ILE A 129 -10.22 0.28 -16.21
CA ILE A 129 -9.24 1.04 -15.43
C ILE A 129 -9.60 1.05 -13.94
N GLN A 130 -10.88 1.23 -13.60
CA GLN A 130 -11.36 1.12 -12.22
C GLN A 130 -11.09 -0.29 -11.67
N GLY A 131 -11.32 -1.33 -12.47
CA GLY A 131 -10.99 -2.71 -12.10
C GLY A 131 -9.50 -2.91 -11.80
N TRP A 132 -8.60 -2.37 -12.64
CA TRP A 132 -7.16 -2.44 -12.41
C TRP A 132 -6.72 -1.66 -11.17
N THR A 133 -7.32 -0.49 -10.94
CA THR A 133 -7.07 0.32 -9.74
C THR A 133 -7.50 -0.42 -8.48
N ALA A 134 -8.67 -1.08 -8.50
CA ALA A 134 -9.13 -1.89 -7.39
C ALA A 134 -8.20 -3.09 -7.12
N ILE A 135 -7.68 -3.75 -8.17
CA ILE A 135 -6.68 -4.81 -8.04
C ILE A 135 -5.41 -4.27 -7.35
N ALA A 136 -4.85 -3.16 -7.85
CA ALA A 136 -3.66 -2.53 -7.29
C ALA A 136 -3.84 -2.17 -5.81
N GLN A 137 -4.97 -1.55 -5.45
CA GLN A 137 -5.31 -1.20 -4.08
C GLN A 137 -5.44 -2.41 -3.17
N SER A 138 -6.12 -3.47 -3.63
CA SER A 138 -6.31 -4.70 -2.85
C SER A 138 -5.00 -5.45 -2.57
N ALA A 139 -4.00 -5.25 -3.44
CA ALA A 139 -2.66 -5.81 -3.33
C ALA A 139 -1.64 -4.83 -2.74
N PHE A 140 -2.09 -3.70 -2.17
CA PHE A 140 -1.24 -2.69 -1.55
C PHE A 140 -0.13 -2.14 -2.46
N MET A 141 -0.37 -2.11 -3.77
CA MET A 141 0.59 -1.60 -4.74
C MET A 141 0.74 -0.08 -4.57
N PRO A 142 1.96 0.48 -4.67
CA PRO A 142 2.20 1.91 -4.50
C PRO A 142 1.97 2.70 -5.80
N PHE A 143 1.09 2.21 -6.68
CA PHE A 143 0.74 2.87 -7.93
C PHE A 143 -0.77 2.77 -8.18
N SER A 144 -1.24 3.60 -9.10
CA SER A 144 -2.60 3.60 -9.60
C SER A 144 -2.62 3.78 -11.12
N PHE A 145 -3.82 3.88 -11.71
CA PHE A 145 -3.99 4.09 -13.14
C PHE A 145 -4.73 5.40 -13.40
N ASP A 146 -4.23 6.19 -14.33
CA ASP A 146 -4.85 7.44 -14.77
C ASP A 146 -6.08 7.17 -15.67
N ALA A 147 -6.73 8.25 -16.13
CA ALA A 147 -7.92 8.16 -16.98
C ALA A 147 -7.70 7.48 -18.35
N ASN A 148 -6.44 7.31 -18.79
CA ASN A 148 -6.06 6.63 -20.02
C ASN A 148 -5.59 5.18 -19.77
N GLY A 149 -5.61 4.74 -18.50
CA GLY A 149 -5.10 3.45 -18.09
C GLY A 149 -3.58 3.40 -18.00
N LYS A 150 -2.89 4.54 -17.97
CA LYS A 150 -1.45 4.62 -17.73
C LYS A 150 -1.15 4.50 -16.24
N MET A 151 -0.09 3.80 -15.90
CA MET A 151 0.36 3.65 -14.52
C MET A 151 1.00 4.96 -14.04
N VAL A 152 0.68 5.35 -12.81
CA VAL A 152 1.23 6.50 -12.09
C VAL A 152 1.56 6.09 -10.65
N VAL A 153 2.68 6.56 -10.11
CA VAL A 153 3.17 6.31 -8.74
C VAL A 153 2.91 7.52 -7.89
#